data_AF-A0A3D9XD78-F1
#
_entry.id   AF-A0A3D9XD78-F1
#
_cell.length_a   1.000
_cell.length_b   1.000
_cell.length_c   1.000
_cell.angle_alpha   90.00
_cell.angle_beta   90.00
_cell.angle_gamma   90.00
#
_symmetry.space_group_name_H-M   'P 1'
#
loop_
_entity.id
_entity.type
_entity.pdbx_description
1 polymer ?
#
loop_
_entity_poly.entity_id
_entity_poly.type
_entity_poly.pdbx_seq_one_letter_code
_entity_poly.pdbx_strand_id
1 'polypeptide(L)' 'MLPHGPHNVRDVLAAHILKQTGSYEQASYAIQDIPEMVAQHYGRFLPQDKAEIAARILNQVWAAA' A
#
# COMPACT_ATOMS: atom_id res chain seq x y z
N MET A 1 4.94 -3.51 -23.69
CA MET A 1 5.49 -3.09 -22.38
C MET A 1 6.35 -4.22 -21.85
N LEU A 2 7.55 -3.94 -21.33
CA LEU A 2 8.38 -4.98 -20.69
C LEU A 2 7.66 -5.51 -19.44
N PRO A 3 7.71 -6.83 -19.16
CA PRO A 3 6.98 -7.44 -18.05
C PRO A 3 7.41 -6.94 -16.66
N HIS A 4 8.55 -6.24 -16.55
CA HIS A 4 9.07 -5.63 -15.32
C HIS A 4 9.58 -4.19 -15.56
N GLY A 5 8.87 -3.41 -16.38
CA GLY A 5 9.26 -2.03 -16.68
C GLY A 5 9.13 -1.07 -15.48
N PRO A 6 9.58 0.19 -15.63
CA PRO A 6 9.52 1.22 -14.57
C PRO A 6 8.13 1.40 -13.92
N HIS A 7 7.06 1.14 -14.67
CA HIS A 7 5.69 1.16 -14.14
C HIS A 7 5.46 0.10 -13.05
N ASN A 8 5.93 -1.13 -13.26
CA ASN A 8 5.72 -2.22 -12.31
C ASN A 8 6.51 -1.99 -11.01
N VAL A 9 7.65 -1.30 -11.09
CA VAL A 9 8.41 -0.87 -9.92
C VAL A 9 7.61 0.14 -9.09
N ARG A 10 6.95 1.11 -9.75
CA ARG A 10 6.06 2.07 -9.07
C ARG A 10 4.89 1.36 -8.41
N ASP A 11 4.27 0.40 -9.10
CA ASP A 11 3.15 -0.38 -8.56
C ASP A 11 3.54 -1.12 -7.28
N VAL A 12 4.65 -1.86 -7.31
CA VAL A 12 5.14 -2.62 -6.16
C VAL A 12 5.55 -1.68 -5.01
N LEU A 13 6.23 -0.57 -5.31
CA LEU A 13 6.68 0.38 -4.30
C LEU A 13 5.51 1.08 -3.60
N ALA A 14 4.54 1.59 -4.37
CA ALA A 14 3.35 2.24 -3.81
C ALA A 14 2.53 1.26 -2.98
N ALA A 15 2.28 0.05 -3.49
CA ALA A 15 1.55 -0.98 -2.76
C ALA A 15 2.28 -1.39 -1.47
N HIS A 16 3.61 -1.51 -1.49
CA HIS A 16 4.38 -1.83 -0.29
C HIS A 16 4.24 -0.77 0.80
N ILE A 17 4.39 0.52 0.45
CA ILE A 17 4.27 1.62 1.41
C ILE A 17 2.85 1.67 1.99
N LEU A 18 1.83 1.57 1.15
CA LEU A 18 0.44 1.57 1.61
C LEU A 18 0.13 0.41 2.58
N LYS A 19 0.67 -0.79 2.34
CA LYS A 19 0.50 -1.92 3.27
C LYS A 19 1.16 -1.68 4.62
N GLN A 20 2.31 -0.99 4.63
CA GLN A 20 3.02 -0.70 5.87
C GLN A 20 2.37 0.43 6.66
N THR A 21 2.03 1.53 5.98
CA THR A 21 1.71 2.81 6.64
C THR A 21 0.25 3.23 6.50
N GLY A 22 -0.47 2.71 5.50
CA GLY A 22 -1.82 3.16 5.15
C GLY A 22 -1.90 4.58 4.59
N SER A 23 -0.76 5.27 4.38
CA SER A 23 -0.74 6.69 3.99
C SER A 23 -0.60 6.86 2.48
N TYR A 24 -1.64 7.40 1.85
CA TYR A 24 -1.61 7.78 0.43
C TYR A 24 -0.57 8.87 0.15
N GLU A 25 -0.36 9.79 1.10
CA GLU A 25 0.62 10.86 1.00
C GLU A 25 2.06 10.34 1.03
N GLN A 26 2.39 9.47 1.98
CA GLN A 26 3.73 8.88 2.02
C GLN A 26 4.03 8.03 0.79
N ALA A 27 3.02 7.29 0.31
CA ALA A 27 3.14 6.52 -0.93
C ALA A 27 3.32 7.44 -2.15
N SER A 28 2.64 8.59 -2.21
CA SER A 28 2.75 9.52 -3.33
C SER A 28 4.12 10.17 -3.41
N TYR A 29 4.72 10.52 -2.27
CA TYR A 29 6.11 11.01 -2.23
C TYR A 29 7.10 9.99 -2.76
N ALA A 30 6.94 8.71 -2.43
CA ALA A 30 7.87 7.68 -2.85
C ALA A 30 7.84 7.40 -4.37
N ILE A 31 6.71 7.63 -5.03
CA ILE A 31 6.58 7.44 -6.48
C ILE A 31 6.52 8.75 -7.28
N GLN A 32 6.74 9.90 -6.63
CA GLN A 32 6.67 11.24 -7.23
C GLN A 32 5.33 11.51 -7.93
N ASP A 33 4.23 11.26 -7.22
CA ASP A 33 2.86 11.45 -7.69
C ASP A 33 2.04 12.23 -6.64
N ILE A 34 0.73 12.41 -6.88
CA ILE A 34 -0.20 13.02 -5.93
C ILE A 34 -1.04 11.96 -5.17
N PRO A 35 -1.45 12.21 -3.92
CA PRO A 35 -2.17 11.24 -3.10
C PRO A 35 -3.46 10.72 -3.77
N GLU A 36 -4.16 11.57 -4.51
CA GLU A 36 -5.39 11.22 -5.21
C GLU A 36 -5.16 10.13 -6.28
N MET A 37 -4.06 10.23 -7.03
CA MET A 37 -3.67 9.22 -8.02
C MET A 37 -3.28 7.90 -7.34
N VAL A 38 -2.60 7.98 -6.19
CA VAL A 38 -2.26 6.79 -5.40
C VAL A 38 -3.53 6.06 -4.94
N ALA A 39 -4.50 6.78 -4.40
CA ALA A 39 -5.76 6.21 -3.91
C ALA A 39 -6.56 5.53 -5.03
N GLN A 40 -6.57 6.10 -6.23
CA GLN A 40 -7.33 5.56 -7.37
C GLN A 40 -6.71 4.28 -7.96
N HIS A 41 -5.38 4.21 -7.99
CA HIS A 41 -4.68 3.20 -8.79
C HIS A 41 -3.94 2.13 -7.99
N TYR A 42 -3.46 2.46 -6.78
CA TYR A 42 -2.49 1.62 -6.05
C TYR A 42 -3.04 1.02 -4.74
N GLY A 43 -4.26 1.39 -4.31
CA GLY A 43 -4.94 0.84 -3.12
C GLY A 43 -5.61 -0.53 -3.30
N ARG A 44 -5.29 -1.28 -4.36
CA ARG A 44 -5.95 -2.55 -4.70
C ARG A 44 -5.15 -3.74 -4.16
N PHE A 45 -5.51 -4.18 -2.95
CA PHE A 45 -4.84 -5.31 -2.30
C PHE A 45 -5.54 -6.65 -2.52
N LEU A 46 -4.75 -7.73 -2.50
CA LEU A 46 -5.28 -9.09 -2.53
C LEU A 46 -6.07 -9.38 -1.24
N PRO A 47 -7.05 -10.30 -1.25
CA PRO A 47 -7.83 -10.63 -0.05
C PRO A 47 -6.98 -11.02 1.16
N GLN A 48 -5.90 -11.77 0.92
CA GLN A 48 -4.90 -12.18 1.93
C GLN A 48 -4.20 -10.98 2.58
N ASP A 49 -3.73 -10.02 1.78
CA ASP A 49 -3.10 -8.80 2.30
C ASP A 49 -4.06 -8.01 3.22
N LYS A 50 -5.34 -7.93 2.82
CA LYS A 50 -6.37 -7.24 3.62
C LYS A 50 -6.61 -7.95 4.95
N ALA A 51 -6.69 -9.29 4.91
CA ALA A 51 -6.85 -10.10 6.11
C ALA A 51 -5.64 -9.97 7.05
N GLU A 52 -4.43 -9.95 6.51
CA GLU A 52 -3.19 -9.77 7.28
C GLU A 52 -3.15 -8.40 7.97
N ILE A 53 -3.45 -7.32 7.24
CA ILE A 53 -3.50 -5.95 7.80
C ILE A 53 -4.54 -5.89 8.92
N ALA A 54 -5.74 -6.43 8.71
CA ALA A 54 -6.80 -6.46 9.72
C ALA A 54 -6.37 -7.26 10.97
N ALA A 55 -5.79 -8.45 10.79
CA ALA A 55 -5.28 -9.26 11.90
C ALA A 55 -4.19 -8.54 12.68
N ARG A 56 -3.25 -7.88 12.00
CA ARG A 56 -2.17 -7.09 12.64
C ARG A 56 -2.75 -5.99 13.53
N ILE A 57 -3.73 -5.23 13.02
CA ILE A 57 -4.37 -4.15 13.77
C ILE A 57 -5.14 -4.71 14.98
N LEU A 58 -5.93 -5.77 14.78
CA LEU A 58 -6.69 -6.40 15.87
C LEU A 58 -5.77 -6.89 16.99
N ASN A 59 -4.64 -7.52 16.65
CA ASN A 59 -3.66 -7.97 17.63
C ASN A 59 -3.03 -6.82 18.41
N GLN A 60 -2.72 -5.69 17.75
CA GLN A 60 -2.18 -4.51 18.41
C GLN A 60 -3.18 -3.89 19.40
N VAL A 61 -4.45 -3.78 18.99
CA VAL A 61 -5.52 -3.27 19.85
C VAL A 61 -5.72 -4.20 21.06
N TRP A 62 -5.73 -5.52 20.83
CA TRP A 62 -5.88 -6.51 21.88
C TRP A 62 -4.75 -6.46 22.90
N ALA A 63 -3.50 -6.29 22.45
CA ALA A 63 -2.34 -6.22 23.34
C ALA A 63 -2.28 -4.92 24.17
N ALA A 64 -2.98 -3.87 23.75
CA ALA A 64 -3.03 -2.58 24.44
C ALA A 64 -4.23 -2.42 25.39
N ALA A 65 -5.13 -3.40 25.44
CA ALA A 65 -6.29 -3.47 26.33
C ALA A 65 -5.97 -4.25 27.61
#